data_AF-A0A5N1L4V7-F1
#
_entry.id   AF-A0A5N1L4V7-F1
#
_cell.length_a   1.000
_cell.length_b   1.000
_cell.length_c   1.000
_cell.angle_alpha   90.00
_cell.angle_beta   90.00
_cell.angle_gamma   90.00
#
_symmetry.space_group_name_H-M   'P 1'
#
loop_
_entity.id
_entity.type
_entity.pdbx_description
1 polymer ?
#
loop_
_entity_poly.entity_id
_entity_poly.type
_entity_poly.pdbx_seq_one_letter_code
_entity_poly.pdbx_strand_id
1 'polypeptide(L)'
;MYGNTSFGGETEEVTLTTEQREELRRDLSSVAARTRELLPGEFVVGSEISNSTTGPRATIAVQPPVGSVVSADYTPEDPESASISDAERDDLAQGIAASAALQVKQVMGDDTSPTAQ
;
A
#
# COMPACT_ATOMS: atom_id res chain seq x y z
N MET A 1 11.72 -34.59 21.90
CA MET A 1 11.46 -33.69 20.75
C MET A 1 10.35 -32.75 21.21
N TYR A 2 10.71 -31.64 21.84
CA TYR A 2 9.71 -30.68 22.32
C TYR A 2 9.28 -29.84 21.12
N GLY A 3 7.99 -29.91 20.82
CA GLY A 3 7.36 -29.06 19.83
C GLY A 3 7.44 -27.62 20.31
N ASN A 4 8.25 -26.82 19.63
CA ASN A 4 8.10 -25.38 19.73
C ASN A 4 6.81 -25.05 18.99
N THR A 5 5.76 -24.87 19.78
CA THR A 5 4.51 -24.21 19.45
C THR A 5 4.79 -23.07 18.48
N SER A 6 4.25 -23.18 17.26
CA SER A 6 4.15 -22.02 16.38
C SER A 6 3.40 -20.96 17.18
N PHE A 7 4.08 -19.85 17.45
CA PHE A 7 3.45 -18.57 17.70
C PHE A 7 2.74 -18.18 16.39
N GLY A 8 1.64 -18.86 16.07
CA GLY A 8 0.58 -18.27 15.29
C GLY A 8 -0.04 -17.28 16.25
N GLY A 9 0.47 -16.04 16.21
CA GLY A 9 -0.18 -14.94 16.89
C GLY A 9 -1.66 -15.05 16.55
N GLU A 10 -2.49 -15.05 17.59
CA GLU A 10 -3.92 -14.84 17.50
C GLU A 10 -4.08 -13.41 16.98
N THR A 11 -3.76 -13.16 15.71
CA THR A 11 -4.29 -12.03 14.98
C THR A 11 -5.77 -12.30 14.96
N GLU A 12 -6.47 -11.64 15.88
CA GLU A 12 -7.92 -11.57 15.91
C GLU A 12 -8.40 -11.51 14.46
N GLU A 13 -9.06 -12.56 13.98
CA GLU A 13 -9.45 -12.65 12.58
C GLU A 13 -10.42 -11.51 12.31
N VAL A 14 -9.90 -10.40 11.77
CA VAL A 14 -10.69 -9.22 11.46
C VAL A 14 -11.61 -9.58 10.30
N THR A 15 -12.81 -10.01 10.66
CA THR A 15 -13.84 -10.43 9.71
C THR A 15 -14.64 -9.21 9.29
N LEU A 16 -14.17 -8.53 8.23
CA LEU A 16 -14.96 -7.47 7.62
C LEU A 16 -16.23 -8.02 6.97
N THR A 17 -17.34 -7.30 7.16
CA THR A 17 -18.59 -7.53 6.44
C THR A 17 -18.43 -7.18 4.95
N THR A 18 -19.38 -7.59 4.12
CA THR A 18 -19.35 -7.25 2.68
C THR A 18 -19.39 -5.75 2.46
N GLU A 19 -20.20 -5.01 3.23
CA GLU A 19 -20.32 -3.55 3.14
C GLU A 19 -18.99 -2.85 3.46
N GLN A 20 -18.34 -3.27 4.55
CA GLN A 20 -17.02 -2.75 4.94
C GLN A 20 -15.94 -3.01 3.88
N ARG A 21 -15.99 -4.15 3.20
CA ARG A 21 -15.06 -4.45 2.09
C ARG A 21 -15.32 -3.58 0.87
N GLU A 22 -16.59 -3.30 0.57
CA GLU A 22 -16.95 -2.39 -0.53
C GLU A 22 -16.52 -0.95 -0.22
N GLU A 23 -16.67 -0.52 1.03
CA GLU A 23 -16.19 0.77 1.52
C GLU A 23 -14.68 0.87 1.39
N LEU A 24 -13.92 -0.09 1.95
CA LEU A 24 -12.47 -0.14 1.83
C LEU A 24 -12.00 -0.09 0.37
N ARG A 25 -12.70 -0.82 -0.52
CA ARG A 25 -12.39 -0.81 -1.96
C ARG A 25 -12.56 0.58 -2.57
N ARG A 26 -13.66 1.25 -2.24
CA ARG A 26 -13.96 2.60 -2.73
C ARG A 26 -12.94 3.60 -2.20
N ASP A 27 -12.51 3.40 -0.96
CA ASP A 27 -11.53 4.25 -0.30
C ASP A 27 -10.16 4.10 -0.93
N LEU A 28 -9.67 2.88 -1.12
CA LEU A 28 -8.40 2.64 -1.83
C LEU A 28 -8.43 3.16 -3.25
N SER A 29 -9.55 3.02 -3.96
CA SER A 29 -9.70 3.61 -5.29
C SER A 29 -9.60 5.14 -5.24
N SER A 30 -10.08 5.75 -4.16
CA SER A 30 -9.97 7.20 -3.93
C SER A 30 -8.53 7.59 -3.59
N VAL A 31 -7.83 6.82 -2.76
CA VAL A 31 -6.39 7.00 -2.48
C VAL A 31 -5.58 6.89 -3.77
N ALA A 32 -5.86 5.89 -4.60
CA ALA A 32 -5.18 5.68 -5.88
C ALA A 32 -5.41 6.86 -6.84
N ALA A 33 -6.65 7.35 -6.93
CA ALA A 33 -6.97 8.54 -7.71
C ALA A 33 -6.22 9.78 -7.18
N ARG A 34 -6.22 9.98 -5.86
CA ARG A 34 -5.55 11.10 -5.21
C ARG A 34 -4.03 11.07 -5.40
N THR A 35 -3.43 9.89 -5.26
CA THR A 35 -2.01 9.65 -5.54
C THR A 35 -1.66 10.04 -6.97
N ARG A 36 -2.52 9.70 -7.92
CA ARG A 36 -2.35 10.05 -9.33
C ARG A 36 -2.45 11.56 -9.59
N GLU A 37 -3.20 12.31 -8.78
CA GLU A 37 -3.23 13.78 -8.86
C GLU A 37 -1.93 14.42 -8.37
N LEU A 38 -1.27 13.78 -7.39
CA LEU A 38 0.00 14.26 -6.82
C LEU A 38 1.21 13.97 -7.72
N LEU A 39 1.09 13.00 -8.63
CA LEU A 39 2.16 12.54 -9.49
C LEU A 39 1.93 12.92 -10.96
N PRO A 40 3.00 13.06 -11.76
CA PRO A 40 2.89 13.17 -13.21
C PRO A 40 2.12 11.99 -13.83
N GLY A 41 1.46 12.22 -14.96
CA GLY A 41 0.65 11.21 -15.66
C GLY A 41 1.43 9.99 -16.19
N GLU A 42 2.74 9.98 -16.05
CA GLU A 42 3.64 8.85 -16.37
C GLU A 42 3.67 7.78 -15.28
N PHE A 43 3.24 8.12 -14.06
CA PHE A 43 3.15 7.18 -12.94
C PHE A 43 1.85 6.38 -13.03
N VAL A 44 1.95 5.06 -12.95
CA VAL A 44 0.79 4.16 -12.97
C VAL A 44 0.47 3.76 -11.54
N VAL A 45 -0.76 4.02 -11.10
CA VAL A 45 -1.22 3.69 -9.75
C VAL A 45 -2.26 2.57 -9.83
N GLY A 46 -2.13 1.57 -8.97
CA GLY A 46 -3.07 0.46 -8.82
C GLY A 46 -3.38 0.18 -7.35
N SER A 47 -4.54 -0.39 -7.10
CA SER A 47 -4.95 -0.86 -5.77
C SER A 47 -5.55 -2.25 -5.87
N GLU A 48 -5.17 -3.13 -4.96
CA GLU A 48 -5.67 -4.49 -4.86
C GLU A 48 -6.19 -4.74 -3.44
N ILE A 49 -7.27 -5.51 -3.34
CA ILE A 49 -7.73 -6.05 -2.05
C ILE A 49 -7.67 -7.56 -2.15
N SER A 50 -6.93 -8.18 -1.24
CA SER A 50 -6.80 -9.62 -1.12
C SER A 50 -7.33 -10.10 0.23
N ASN A 51 -8.05 -11.21 0.24
CA ASN A 51 -8.48 -11.86 1.47
C ASN A 51 -7.40 -12.85 1.90
N SER A 52 -6.65 -12.51 2.93
CA SER A 52 -5.64 -13.39 3.52
C SER A 52 -6.24 -14.19 4.68
N THR A 53 -5.52 -15.22 5.13
CA THR A 53 -5.90 -16.02 6.32
C THR A 53 -6.08 -15.16 7.58
N THR A 54 -5.39 -14.03 7.65
CA THR A 54 -5.41 -13.09 8.78
C THR A 54 -6.48 -12.01 8.66
N GLY A 55 -7.25 -11.98 7.56
CA GLY A 55 -8.22 -10.93 7.28
C GLY A 55 -8.01 -10.27 5.91
N PRO A 56 -8.85 -9.27 5.57
CA PRO A 56 -8.69 -8.51 4.35
C PRO A 56 -7.41 -7.67 4.42
N ARG A 57 -6.63 -7.71 3.34
CA ARG A 57 -5.46 -6.88 3.13
C ARG A 57 -5.71 -6.01 1.91
N ALA A 58 -5.49 -4.73 2.09
CA ALA A 58 -5.46 -3.76 1.03
C ALA A 58 -4.00 -3.48 0.64
N THR A 59 -3.71 -3.39 -0.64
CA THR A 59 -2.38 -3.05 -1.14
C THR A 59 -2.53 -1.97 -2.22
N ILE A 60 -1.77 -0.88 -2.09
CA ILE A 60 -1.67 0.15 -3.12
C ILE A 60 -0.27 0.07 -3.70
N ALA A 61 -0.17 0.11 -5.03
CA ALA A 61 1.08 0.08 -5.75
C ALA A 61 1.18 1.25 -6.73
N VAL A 62 2.36 1.86 -6.80
CA VAL A 62 2.72 2.90 -7.75
C VAL A 62 3.92 2.41 -8.56
N GLN A 63 3.73 2.28 -9.87
CA GLN A 63 4.80 2.03 -10.82
C GLN A 63 5.29 3.37 -11.38
N PRO A 64 6.49 3.82 -11.01
CA PRO A 64 7.13 4.96 -11.66
C PRO A 64 7.56 4.60 -13.10
N PRO A 65 7.75 5.58 -13.99
CA PRO A 65 8.23 5.33 -15.36
C PRO A 65 9.65 4.74 -15.40
N VAL A 66 10.46 5.03 -14.38
CA VAL A 66 11.80 4.48 -14.19
C VAL A 66 11.96 3.98 -12.76
N GLY A 67 12.56 2.82 -12.58
CA GLY A 67 12.76 2.17 -11.29
C GLY A 67 11.73 1.10 -10.94
N SER A 68 11.76 0.69 -9.67
CA SER A 68 10.93 -0.39 -9.15
C SER A 68 9.55 0.09 -8.69
N VAL A 69 8.57 -0.81 -8.70
CA VAL A 69 7.25 -0.58 -8.10
C VAL A 69 7.41 -0.28 -6.62
N VAL A 70 6.71 0.76 -6.15
CA VAL A 70 6.57 1.07 -4.73
C VAL A 70 5.19 0.65 -4.30
N SER A 71 5.09 -0.20 -3.28
CA SER A 71 3.82 -0.67 -2.74
C SER A 71 3.70 -0.38 -1.25
N ALA A 72 2.48 -0.09 -0.81
CA ALA A 72 2.09 0.05 0.59
C ALA A 72 0.95 -0.92 0.90
N ASP A 73 1.11 -1.70 1.96
CA ASP A 73 0.08 -2.58 2.48
C ASP A 73 -0.67 -1.90 3.62
N TYR A 74 -1.99 -2.00 3.60
CA TYR A 74 -2.90 -1.53 4.64
C TYR A 74 -3.72 -2.73 5.12
N THR A 75 -3.60 -3.05 6.41
CA THR A 75 -4.35 -4.14 7.02
C THR A 75 -5.25 -3.54 8.10
N PRO A 76 -6.59 -3.54 7.91
CA PRO A 76 -7.51 -3.10 8.94
C PRO A 76 -7.42 -4.01 10.17
N GLU A 77 -7.18 -3.41 11.33
CA GLU A 77 -7.08 -4.11 12.62
C GLU A 77 -8.44 -4.28 13.30
N ASP A 78 -9.44 -3.50 12.86
CA ASP A 78 -10.80 -3.50 13.40
C ASP A 78 -11.81 -3.07 12.32
N PRO A 79 -13.12 -3.33 12.55
CA PRO A 79 -14.18 -2.95 11.62
C PRO A 79 -14.29 -1.44 11.37
N GLU A 80 -13.80 -0.58 12.26
CA GLU A 80 -13.79 0.88 12.07
C GLU A 80 -12.66 1.30 11.12
N SER A 81 -11.50 0.63 11.22
CA SER A 81 -10.38 0.74 10.28
C SER A 81 -10.67 0.18 8.88
N ALA A 82 -11.86 -0.38 8.64
CA ALA A 82 -12.29 -0.75 7.30
C ALA A 82 -12.60 0.48 6.43
N SER A 83 -12.83 1.64 7.05
CA SER A 83 -13.01 2.92 6.37
C SER A 83 -11.74 3.74 6.51
N ILE A 84 -11.25 4.29 5.40
CA ILE A 84 -10.09 5.19 5.40
C ILE A 84 -10.64 6.61 5.38
N SER A 85 -10.41 7.39 6.44
CA SER A 85 -10.87 8.78 6.48
C SER A 85 -10.18 9.64 5.41
N ASP A 86 -10.80 10.76 5.00
CA ASP A 86 -10.19 11.63 3.97
C ASP A 86 -8.78 12.10 4.34
N ALA A 87 -8.51 12.36 5.63
CA ALA A 87 -7.17 12.69 6.11
C ALA A 87 -6.20 11.53 5.89
N GLU A 88 -6.56 10.32 6.32
CA GLU A 88 -5.73 9.13 6.10
C GLU A 88 -5.52 8.83 4.61
N ARG A 89 -6.55 9.07 3.77
CA ARG A 89 -6.43 8.92 2.32
C ARG A 89 -5.38 9.86 1.74
N ASP A 90 -5.38 11.12 2.15
CA ASP A 90 -4.39 12.12 1.73
C ASP A 90 -2.99 11.76 2.25
N ASP A 91 -2.86 11.35 3.52
CA ASP A 91 -1.59 10.91 4.10
C ASP A 91 -1.00 9.68 3.39
N LEU A 92 -1.82 8.65 3.13
CA LEU A 92 -1.42 7.46 2.39
C LEU A 92 -1.00 7.81 0.95
N ALA A 93 -1.81 8.62 0.26
CA ALA A 93 -1.52 9.05 -1.10
C ALA A 93 -0.21 9.85 -1.17
N GLN A 94 0.01 10.75 -0.22
CA GLN A 94 1.23 11.55 -0.15
C GLN A 94 2.45 10.68 0.20
N GLY A 95 2.30 9.73 1.12
CA GLY A 95 3.38 8.82 1.53
C GLY A 95 3.87 7.93 0.39
N ILE A 96 2.95 7.31 -0.35
CA ILE A 96 3.30 6.47 -1.49
C ILE A 96 3.81 7.32 -2.68
N ALA A 97 3.22 8.49 -2.93
CA ALA A 97 3.68 9.41 -3.97
C ALA A 97 5.10 9.93 -3.68
N ALA A 98 5.39 10.33 -2.44
CA ALA A 98 6.71 10.77 -2.03
C ALA A 98 7.75 9.65 -2.20
N SER A 99 7.39 8.41 -1.83
CA SER A 99 8.25 7.24 -2.00
C SER A 99 8.51 6.93 -3.48
N ALA A 100 7.49 7.00 -4.34
CA ALA A 100 7.64 6.81 -5.79
C ALA A 100 8.49 7.92 -6.44
N ALA A 101 8.29 9.18 -6.04
CA ALA A 101 9.09 10.30 -6.51
C ALA A 101 10.56 10.16 -6.08
N LEU A 102 10.79 9.72 -4.84
CA LEU A 102 12.13 9.44 -4.33
C LEU A 102 12.80 8.30 -5.10
N GLN A 103 12.06 7.25 -5.46
CA GLN A 103 12.56 6.13 -6.27
C GLN A 103 13.08 6.62 -7.63
N VAL A 104 12.32 7.46 -8.34
CA VAL A 104 12.76 8.05 -9.62
C VAL A 104 14.02 8.90 -9.43
N LYS A 105 14.03 9.75 -8.39
CA LYS A 105 15.19 10.58 -8.08
C LYS A 105 16.43 9.75 -7.78
N GLN A 106 16.28 8.65 -7.03
CA GLN A 106 17.38 7.73 -6.76
C GLN A 106 17.87 7.11 -8.06
N VAL A 107 17.00 6.56 -8.90
CA VAL A 107 17.43 5.94 -10.17
C VAL A 107 18.16 6.95 -11.08
N MET A 108 17.63 8.17 -11.22
CA MET A 108 18.28 9.22 -12.01
C MET A 108 19.55 9.79 -11.38
N GLY A 109 19.70 9.72 -10.05
CA GLY A 109 20.86 10.21 -9.31
C GLY A 109 21.93 9.15 -9.05
N ASP A 110 21.56 7.86 -9.03
CA ASP A 110 22.48 6.74 -8.84
C ASP A 110 23.22 6.41 -10.14
N ASP A 111 22.72 6.88 -11.29
CA ASP A 111 23.48 6.98 -12.55
C ASP A 111 24.82 7.77 -12.40
N THR A 112 25.03 8.49 -11.28
CA THR A 112 26.32 9.13 -10.95
C THR A 112 27.25 8.35 -10.02
N SER A 113 26.92 7.12 -9.62
CA SER A 113 27.86 6.26 -8.87
C SER A 113 28.27 5.04 -9.69
N PRO A 114 29.43 5.07 -10.39
CA PRO A 114 30.04 3.82 -10.82
C PRO A 114 30.43 3.10 -9.53
N THR A 115 29.76 1.99 -9.24
CA THR A 115 30.21 1.06 -8.21
C THR A 115 31.60 0.59 -8.64
N ALA A 116 32.63 1.19 -8.04
CA ALA A 116 34.01 0.82 -8.28
C ALA A 116 34.18 -0.66 -7.89
N GLN A 117 34.70 -1.42 -8.87
CA GLN A 117 35.11 -2.82 -8.77
C GLN A 117 36.30 -2.99 -7.82
#